data_AF-A0A090W5N2-F1
#
_entry.id   AF-A0A090W5N2-F1
#
_cell.length_a   1.000
_cell.length_b   1.000
_cell.length_c   1.000
_cell.angle_alpha   90.00
_cell.angle_beta   90.00
_cell.angle_gamma   90.00
#
_symmetry.space_group_name_H-M   'P 1'
#
loop_
_entity.id
_entity.type
_entity.pdbx_description
1 polymer ?
#
loop_
_entity_poly.entity_id
_entity_poly.type
_entity_poly.pdbx_seq_one_letter_code
_entity_poly.pdbx_strand_id
1 'polypeptide(L)'
;MFINPKIKSIKSKIEEIGVPLKELTEYIFVGIQSGKDDVFFVDDFLITEYKLERNIIFPILKGKDVRKYEVNWSGKYIIYPYDTSTNKVIPESELEVDYPNIYQYLIDSKEKLKGRSYFDKSNKLWYELWCERNFQKFNQLKIVNAEIAPNNRFQIDNDNFLGNTKIFSTVLKENYKDYYYQLLGLLNSKLFNFYHKLIASPKAGGFFDYKTQFIEKYPIIFTENKNIDFLSNSVVFLKREKNVNSKIKAQLSFYESLIDGCVFELYFKEHMQSNDIAITQLVEKEINNVFGNSTFDSLDDERKGKLIWELYEVLSHPDHPVRNKILKFPILSPNILKPILQS
;
A
#
# COMPACT_ATOMS: atom_id res chain seq x y z
N MET A 1 -10.76 -25.28 10.41
CA MET A 1 -10.53 -24.44 11.60
C MET A 1 -11.87 -24.03 12.15
N PHE A 2 -12.16 -24.31 13.42
CA PHE A 2 -13.43 -23.90 14.05
C PHE A 2 -13.36 -22.38 14.29
N ILE A 3 -14.08 -21.60 13.49
CA ILE A 3 -14.17 -20.14 13.70
C ILE A 3 -15.28 -19.92 14.73
N ASN A 4 -14.98 -19.18 15.79
CA ASN A 4 -15.97 -18.79 16.79
C ASN A 4 -17.21 -18.19 16.09
N PRO A 5 -18.45 -18.64 16.40
CA PRO A 5 -19.66 -18.16 15.73
C PRO A 5 -19.80 -16.64 15.67
N LYS A 6 -19.32 -15.92 16.70
CA LYS A 6 -19.31 -14.45 16.73
C LYS A 6 -18.39 -13.87 15.66
N ILE A 7 -17.17 -14.40 15.55
CA ILE A 7 -16.18 -14.01 14.53
C ILE A 7 -16.70 -14.32 13.13
N LYS A 8 -17.36 -15.47 12.95
CA LYS A 8 -18.02 -15.83 11.70
C LYS A 8 -19.11 -14.82 11.32
N SER A 9 -19.94 -14.39 12.29
CA SER A 9 -20.97 -13.39 12.06
C SER A 9 -20.39 -12.03 11.65
N ILE A 10 -19.32 -11.56 12.32
CA ILE A 10 -18.62 -10.32 11.92
C ILE A 10 -18.11 -10.44 10.48
N LYS A 11 -17.44 -11.55 10.15
CA LYS A 11 -16.94 -11.81 8.79
C LYS A 11 -18.06 -11.74 7.74
N SER A 12 -19.19 -12.42 7.99
CA SER A 12 -20.33 -12.40 7.08
C SER A 12 -20.88 -10.99 6.86
N LYS A 13 -21.02 -10.18 7.91
CA LYS A 13 -21.46 -8.77 7.77
C LYS A 13 -20.51 -7.95 6.90
N ILE A 14 -19.19 -8.15 7.04
CA ILE A 14 -18.21 -7.44 6.21
C ILE A 14 -18.35 -7.85 4.74
N GLU A 15 -18.56 -9.15 4.48
CA GLU A 15 -18.70 -9.71 3.12
C GLU A 15 -20.04 -9.38 2.44
N GLU A 16 -21.12 -9.23 3.21
CA GLU A 16 -22.47 -8.94 2.68
C GLU A 16 -22.61 -7.51 2.15
N ILE A 17 -21.88 -6.56 2.72
CA ILE A 17 -22.05 -5.14 2.40
C ILE A 17 -21.07 -4.69 1.31
N GLY A 18 -19.88 -5.30 1.22
CA GLY A 18 -18.83 -4.90 0.28
C GLY A 18 -18.81 -5.68 -1.03
N VAL A 19 -18.24 -5.05 -2.06
CA VAL A 19 -17.94 -5.68 -3.34
C VAL A 19 -16.49 -6.19 -3.31
N PRO A 20 -16.17 -7.41 -3.79
CA PRO A 20 -14.80 -7.88 -3.85
C PRO A 20 -13.89 -6.91 -4.60
N LEU A 21 -12.73 -6.59 -4.02
CA LEU A 21 -11.80 -5.59 -4.55
C LEU A 21 -11.42 -5.85 -6.02
N LYS A 22 -11.33 -7.12 -6.45
CA LYS A 22 -11.10 -7.49 -7.87
C LYS A 22 -12.07 -6.83 -8.86
N GLU A 23 -13.31 -6.59 -8.45
CA GLU A 23 -14.34 -5.98 -9.31
C GLU A 23 -14.17 -4.46 -9.43
N LEU A 24 -13.41 -3.85 -8.52
CA LEU A 24 -13.13 -2.41 -8.46
C LEU A 24 -11.76 -2.06 -9.06
N THR A 25 -10.93 -3.07 -9.29
CA THR A 25 -9.55 -2.91 -9.77
C THR A 25 -9.39 -3.32 -11.22
N GLU A 26 -8.54 -2.60 -11.92
CA GLU A 26 -8.06 -2.99 -13.24
C GLU A 26 -7.01 -4.10 -13.10
N TYR A 27 -6.05 -3.95 -12.16
CA TYR A 27 -5.02 -4.94 -11.89
C TYR A 27 -4.77 -5.16 -10.40
N ILE A 28 -4.58 -6.43 -10.01
CA ILE A 28 -3.88 -6.82 -8.78
C ILE A 28 -2.78 -7.80 -9.18
N PHE A 29 -1.52 -7.39 -9.08
CA PHE A 29 -0.41 -8.13 -9.69
C PHE A 29 0.82 -8.18 -8.80
N VAL A 30 1.61 -9.24 -8.97
CA VAL A 30 2.93 -9.40 -8.33
C VAL A 30 4.00 -8.74 -9.18
N GLY A 31 5.05 -8.28 -8.52
CA GLY A 31 6.21 -7.68 -9.18
C GLY A 31 7.04 -8.62 -10.06
N ILE A 32 8.17 -8.09 -10.49
CA ILE A 32 9.15 -8.67 -11.40
C ILE A 32 9.85 -9.85 -10.74
N GLN A 33 10.02 -10.92 -11.52
CA GLN A 33 10.89 -12.04 -11.18
C GLN A 33 12.15 -11.93 -12.05
N SER A 34 13.24 -11.42 -11.49
CA SER A 34 14.50 -11.26 -12.25
C SER A 34 15.09 -12.61 -12.65
N GLY A 35 14.95 -13.62 -11.79
CA GLY A 35 15.64 -14.91 -11.91
C GLY A 35 17.11 -14.87 -11.43
N LYS A 36 17.70 -13.68 -11.22
CA LYS A 36 19.07 -13.50 -10.72
C LYS A 36 19.25 -12.10 -10.07
N ASP A 37 18.67 -11.92 -8.88
CA ASP A 37 18.65 -10.62 -8.18
C ASP A 37 20.07 -10.04 -8.00
N ASP A 38 21.08 -10.86 -7.74
CA ASP A 38 22.48 -10.42 -7.53
C ASP A 38 23.14 -9.78 -8.76
N VAL A 39 22.59 -9.99 -9.95
CA VAL A 39 23.08 -9.37 -11.20
C VAL A 39 22.21 -8.18 -11.58
N PHE A 40 20.89 -8.35 -11.56
CA PHE A 40 19.97 -7.31 -12.05
C PHE A 40 19.70 -6.21 -11.03
N PHE A 41 19.86 -6.45 -9.73
CA PHE A 41 19.61 -5.44 -8.71
C PHE A 41 20.89 -4.71 -8.32
N VAL A 42 20.99 -3.46 -8.76
CA VAL A 42 22.14 -2.58 -8.53
C VAL A 42 21.79 -1.49 -7.52
N ASP A 43 22.81 -0.83 -6.98
CA ASP A 43 22.69 0.41 -6.19
C ASP A 43 23.53 1.51 -6.84
N ASP A 44 23.47 2.73 -6.29
CA ASP A 44 24.20 3.86 -6.84
C ASP A 44 25.72 3.66 -6.88
N PHE A 45 26.28 2.83 -5.99
CA PHE A 45 27.69 2.47 -6.02
C PHE A 45 28.01 1.70 -7.31
N LEU A 46 27.29 0.60 -7.58
CA LEU A 46 27.49 -0.18 -8.80
C LEU A 46 27.20 0.62 -10.07
N ILE A 47 26.16 1.46 -10.05
CA ILE A 47 25.82 2.30 -11.21
C ILE A 47 26.96 3.29 -11.50
N THR A 48 27.58 3.85 -10.47
CA THR A 48 28.70 4.80 -10.63
C THR A 48 29.99 4.09 -11.04
N GLU A 49 30.32 2.99 -10.37
CA GLU A 49 31.54 2.20 -10.62
C GLU A 49 31.61 1.70 -12.06
N TYR A 50 30.52 1.10 -12.54
CA TYR A 50 30.42 0.58 -13.90
C TYR A 50 29.89 1.60 -14.92
N LYS A 51 29.63 2.84 -14.49
CA LYS A 51 29.07 3.91 -15.35
C LYS A 51 27.82 3.47 -16.13
N LEU A 52 26.94 2.72 -15.46
CA LEU A 52 25.77 2.13 -16.10
C LEU A 52 24.80 3.22 -16.59
N GLU A 53 24.29 3.04 -17.81
CA GLU A 53 23.34 3.96 -18.43
C GLU A 53 21.99 3.95 -17.69
N ARG A 54 21.48 5.13 -17.30
CA ARG A 54 20.31 5.23 -16.41
C ARG A 54 18.96 4.97 -17.11
N ASN A 55 18.89 5.02 -18.44
CA ASN A 55 17.61 4.98 -19.19
C ASN A 55 16.83 3.66 -19.06
N ILE A 56 17.52 2.56 -18.76
CA ILE A 56 16.91 1.24 -18.52
C ILE A 56 17.12 0.76 -17.07
N ILE A 57 17.40 1.69 -16.15
CA ILE A 57 17.58 1.41 -14.73
C ILE A 57 16.48 2.10 -13.94
N PHE A 58 15.66 1.30 -13.26
CA PHE A 58 14.46 1.80 -12.56
C PHE A 58 14.52 1.49 -11.07
N PRO A 59 13.98 2.36 -10.20
CA PRO A 59 13.93 2.07 -8.78
C PRO A 59 13.01 0.88 -8.51
N ILE A 60 13.46 -0.04 -7.66
CA ILE A 60 12.71 -1.26 -7.33
C ILE A 60 12.50 -1.42 -5.83
N LEU A 61 11.28 -1.77 -5.45
CA LEU A 61 10.89 -2.10 -4.09
C LEU A 61 11.09 -3.58 -3.80
N LYS A 62 11.58 -3.84 -2.59
CA LYS A 62 11.62 -5.16 -1.96
C LYS A 62 10.63 -5.20 -0.80
N GLY A 63 10.21 -6.41 -0.38
CA GLY A 63 9.19 -6.58 0.66
C GLY A 63 9.44 -5.83 1.98
N LYS A 64 10.70 -5.55 2.35
CA LYS A 64 11.04 -4.78 3.55
C LYS A 64 10.81 -3.26 3.41
N ASP A 65 10.74 -2.78 2.17
CA ASP A 65 10.68 -1.36 1.81
C ASP A 65 9.26 -0.83 2.01
N VAL A 66 8.22 -1.67 1.89
CA VAL A 66 6.83 -1.25 2.10
C VAL A 66 6.43 -1.40 3.57
N ARG A 67 6.02 -0.28 4.17
CA ARG A 67 5.47 -0.17 5.53
C ARG A 67 4.04 0.38 5.47
N LYS A 68 3.37 0.42 6.63
CA LYS A 68 2.03 0.98 6.75
C LYS A 68 2.09 2.49 6.47
N TYR A 69 1.45 2.95 5.40
CA TYR A 69 1.44 4.33 4.93
C TYR A 69 2.81 4.92 4.53
N GLU A 70 3.80 4.08 4.22
CA GLU A 70 5.16 4.56 3.95
C GLU A 70 5.93 3.57 3.06
N VAL A 71 6.76 4.12 2.17
CA VAL A 71 7.77 3.39 1.42
C VAL A 71 9.15 3.88 1.88
N ASN A 72 9.92 2.96 2.44
CA ASN A 72 11.31 3.13 2.83
C ASN A 72 12.20 2.45 1.79
N TRP A 73 12.31 3.09 0.62
CA TRP A 73 13.06 2.55 -0.50
C TRP A 73 14.52 2.29 -0.13
N SER A 74 15.02 1.09 -0.47
CA SER A 74 16.31 0.60 -0.01
C SER A 74 17.51 1.08 -0.83
N GLY A 75 17.34 2.07 -1.70
CA GLY A 75 18.41 2.52 -2.61
C GLY A 75 18.73 1.51 -3.72
N LYS A 76 17.80 0.59 -4.01
CA LYS A 76 17.99 -0.48 -5.00
C LYS A 76 17.25 -0.17 -6.29
N TYR A 77 17.93 -0.47 -7.39
CA TYR A 77 17.43 -0.34 -8.73
C TYR A 77 17.45 -1.70 -9.43
N ILE A 78 16.74 -1.81 -10.56
CA ILE A 78 16.77 -2.97 -11.45
C ILE A 78 17.24 -2.52 -12.83
N ILE A 79 18.16 -3.28 -13.43
CA ILE A 79 18.44 -3.21 -14.87
C ILE A 79 17.30 -3.92 -15.60
N TYR A 80 16.56 -3.18 -16.41
CA TYR A 80 15.35 -3.63 -17.11
C TYR A 80 15.58 -3.57 -18.63
N PRO A 81 16.15 -4.62 -19.24
CA PRO A 81 16.58 -4.63 -20.65
C PRO A 81 15.39 -4.80 -21.62
N TYR A 82 14.35 -4.00 -21.44
CA TYR A 82 13.12 -4.00 -22.22
C TYR A 82 12.74 -2.57 -22.57
N ASP A 83 12.23 -2.38 -23.77
CA ASP A 83 11.58 -1.13 -24.16
C ASP A 83 10.31 -0.94 -23.32
N THR A 84 10.21 0.19 -22.62
CA THR A 84 9.12 0.43 -21.66
C THR A 84 7.77 0.74 -22.33
N SER A 85 7.77 1.09 -23.62
CA SER A 85 6.57 1.41 -24.39
C SER A 85 5.93 0.16 -25.01
N THR A 86 6.75 -0.75 -25.52
CA THR A 86 6.34 -1.99 -26.20
C THR A 86 6.43 -3.23 -25.31
N ASN A 87 7.14 -3.13 -24.19
CA ASN A 87 7.46 -4.23 -23.28
C ASN A 87 8.22 -5.40 -23.94
N LYS A 88 8.92 -5.12 -25.05
CA LYS A 88 9.76 -6.08 -25.76
C LYS A 88 11.20 -5.99 -25.26
N VAL A 89 11.88 -7.13 -25.23
CA VAL A 89 13.32 -7.18 -24.92
C VAL A 89 14.07 -6.34 -25.95
N ILE A 90 15.04 -5.56 -25.48
CA ILE A 90 15.96 -4.81 -26.36
C ILE A 90 16.89 -5.84 -27.03
N PRO A 91 16.96 -5.91 -28.37
CA PRO A 91 17.87 -6.83 -29.08
C PRO A 91 19.33 -6.67 -28.65
N GLU A 92 20.12 -7.75 -28.70
CA GLU A 92 21.49 -7.72 -28.16
C GLU A 92 22.38 -6.71 -28.87
N SER A 93 22.21 -6.59 -30.20
CA SER A 93 22.91 -5.60 -31.01
C SER A 93 22.57 -4.16 -30.66
N GLU A 94 21.32 -3.89 -30.26
CA GLU A 94 20.90 -2.56 -29.80
C GLU A 94 21.40 -2.32 -28.38
N LEU A 95 21.33 -3.33 -27.50
CA LEU A 95 21.84 -3.25 -26.13
C LEU A 95 23.34 -2.94 -26.09
N GLU A 96 24.13 -3.57 -26.98
CA GLU A 96 25.58 -3.33 -27.11
C GLU A 96 25.90 -1.91 -27.58
N VAL A 97 25.13 -1.35 -28.50
CA VAL A 97 25.39 -0.03 -29.09
C VAL A 97 24.85 1.11 -28.22
N ASP A 98 23.63 0.98 -27.73
CA ASP A 98 22.93 2.06 -27.01
C ASP A 98 23.23 2.05 -25.50
N TYR A 99 23.59 0.89 -24.95
CA TYR A 99 23.90 0.71 -23.52
C TYR A 99 25.19 -0.09 -23.30
N PRO A 100 26.33 0.35 -23.86
CA PRO A 100 27.58 -0.42 -23.89
C PRO A 100 28.10 -0.80 -22.50
N ASN A 101 27.92 0.05 -21.48
CA ASN A 101 28.42 -0.25 -20.12
C ASN A 101 27.53 -1.29 -19.43
N ILE A 102 26.21 -1.20 -19.57
CA ILE A 102 25.29 -2.25 -19.12
C ILE A 102 25.56 -3.57 -19.85
N TYR A 103 25.75 -3.53 -21.17
CA TYR A 103 26.07 -4.72 -21.95
C TYR A 103 27.34 -5.40 -21.43
N GLN A 104 28.42 -4.63 -21.26
CA GLN A 104 29.67 -5.14 -20.71
C GLN A 104 29.50 -5.69 -19.29
N TYR A 105 28.79 -4.99 -18.41
CA TYR A 105 28.47 -5.46 -17.05
C TYR A 105 27.73 -6.80 -17.05
N LEU A 106 26.77 -6.98 -17.96
CA LEU A 106 26.02 -8.23 -18.12
C LEU A 106 26.91 -9.35 -18.69
N ILE A 107 27.79 -9.04 -19.64
CA ILE A 107 28.78 -9.98 -20.19
C ILE A 107 29.74 -10.46 -19.10
N ASP A 108 30.28 -9.54 -18.30
CA ASP A 108 31.16 -9.87 -17.17
C ASP A 108 30.43 -10.73 -16.13
N SER A 109 29.10 -10.59 -16.05
CA SER A 109 28.21 -11.38 -15.19
C SER A 109 27.62 -12.62 -15.86
N LYS A 110 28.00 -12.95 -17.10
CA LYS A 110 27.34 -14.00 -17.91
C LYS A 110 27.41 -15.38 -17.25
N GLU A 111 28.54 -15.72 -16.62
CA GLU A 111 28.65 -16.96 -15.83
C GLU A 111 27.68 -16.99 -14.64
N LYS A 112 27.46 -15.85 -13.97
CA LYS A 112 26.46 -15.75 -12.90
C LYS A 112 25.05 -15.91 -13.45
N LEU A 113 24.77 -15.47 -14.67
CA LEU A 113 23.44 -15.58 -15.30
C LEU A 113 23.09 -17.00 -15.77
N LYS A 114 24.08 -17.90 -15.90
CA LYS A 114 23.86 -19.33 -16.21
C LYS A 114 23.28 -20.11 -15.03
N GLY A 115 22.99 -21.39 -15.26
CA GLY A 115 22.56 -22.35 -14.23
C GLY A 115 21.10 -22.15 -13.81
N ARG A 116 20.32 -21.43 -14.62
CA ARG A 116 18.89 -21.24 -14.44
C ARG A 116 18.20 -22.25 -15.35
N SER A 117 18.12 -23.53 -14.97
CA SER A 117 17.67 -24.61 -15.86
C SER A 117 16.30 -24.39 -16.52
N TYR A 118 15.40 -23.65 -15.87
CA TYR A 118 14.11 -23.23 -16.42
C TYR A 118 14.24 -22.14 -17.51
N PHE A 119 15.22 -21.25 -17.35
CA PHE A 119 15.53 -20.15 -18.26
C PHE A 119 16.38 -20.64 -19.44
N ASP A 120 17.39 -21.48 -19.18
CA ASP A 120 18.29 -22.06 -20.18
C ASP A 120 17.56 -22.93 -21.21
N LYS A 121 16.36 -23.42 -20.85
CA LYS A 121 15.45 -24.19 -21.73
C LYS A 121 14.38 -23.31 -22.41
N SER A 122 14.40 -22.01 -22.18
CA SER A 122 13.45 -21.06 -22.78
C SER A 122 14.01 -20.43 -24.05
N ASN A 123 13.17 -19.71 -24.79
CA ASN A 123 13.57 -18.95 -25.98
C ASN A 123 14.03 -17.52 -25.64
N LYS A 124 14.22 -17.21 -24.35
CA LYS A 124 14.64 -15.88 -23.90
C LYS A 124 16.14 -15.67 -24.16
N LEU A 125 16.51 -14.43 -24.44
CA LEU A 125 17.92 -14.03 -24.56
C LEU A 125 18.60 -14.14 -23.19
N TRP A 126 19.90 -14.43 -23.17
CA TRP A 126 20.62 -14.81 -21.94
C TRP A 126 20.59 -13.76 -20.82
N TYR A 127 20.38 -12.49 -21.17
CA TYR A 127 20.29 -11.33 -20.27
C TYR A 127 18.85 -10.92 -19.94
N GLU A 128 17.83 -11.68 -20.36
CA GLU A 128 16.45 -11.38 -19.99
C GLU A 128 16.17 -11.66 -18.50
N LEU A 129 15.17 -10.94 -18.00
CA LEU A 129 14.51 -11.25 -16.74
C LEU A 129 13.62 -12.49 -16.95
N TRP A 130 13.41 -13.27 -15.89
CA TRP A 130 12.52 -14.45 -16.00
C TRP A 130 11.06 -14.06 -16.23
N CYS A 131 10.54 -13.11 -15.45
CA CYS A 131 9.23 -12.49 -15.67
C CYS A 131 9.35 -10.98 -15.49
N GLU A 132 9.50 -10.27 -16.60
CA GLU A 132 9.68 -8.82 -16.69
C GLU A 132 8.43 -8.01 -16.30
N ARG A 133 7.23 -8.62 -16.40
CA ARG A 133 5.93 -7.94 -16.22
C ARG A 133 5.73 -6.79 -17.22
N ASN A 134 4.50 -6.27 -17.29
CA ASN A 134 4.20 -5.13 -18.16
C ASN A 134 4.58 -3.83 -17.42
N PHE A 135 5.55 -3.07 -17.95
CA PHE A 135 6.03 -1.82 -17.38
C PHE A 135 4.92 -0.80 -17.16
N GLN A 136 3.97 -0.68 -18.09
CA GLN A 136 2.85 0.27 -17.99
C GLN A 136 1.95 0.01 -16.79
N LYS A 137 1.90 -1.23 -16.27
CA LYS A 137 1.17 -1.52 -15.01
C LYS A 137 1.81 -0.86 -13.79
N PHE A 138 3.13 -0.64 -13.82
CA PHE A 138 3.84 0.05 -12.74
C PHE A 138 3.87 1.56 -12.94
N ASN A 139 3.88 2.03 -14.20
CA ASN A 139 3.99 3.45 -14.56
C ASN A 139 2.64 4.20 -14.44
N GLN A 140 2.01 4.06 -13.28
CA GLN A 140 0.76 4.72 -12.94
C GLN A 140 0.57 4.69 -11.41
N LEU A 141 -0.33 5.56 -10.93
CA LEU A 141 -0.75 5.57 -9.53
C LEU A 141 -1.26 4.19 -9.13
N LYS A 142 -0.72 3.66 -8.03
CA LYS A 142 -1.06 2.33 -7.52
C LYS A 142 -0.91 2.27 -6.00
N ILE A 143 -1.50 1.26 -5.38
CA ILE A 143 -1.19 0.88 -3.99
C ILE A 143 -0.25 -0.31 -4.03
N VAL A 144 0.84 -0.26 -3.28
CA VAL A 144 1.80 -1.35 -3.11
C VAL A 144 1.66 -2.00 -1.74
N ASN A 145 1.92 -3.31 -1.68
CA ASN A 145 2.01 -4.05 -0.43
C ASN A 145 3.13 -5.09 -0.44
N ALA A 146 3.68 -5.40 0.74
CA ALA A 146 4.62 -6.50 0.92
C ALA A 146 3.89 -7.85 0.89
N GLU A 147 4.52 -8.89 0.31
CA GLU A 147 3.98 -10.26 0.28
C GLU A 147 3.80 -10.82 1.70
N ILE A 148 4.76 -10.59 2.59
CA ILE A 148 4.79 -11.19 3.93
C ILE A 148 4.89 -10.08 4.97
N ALA A 149 3.86 -9.98 5.82
CA ALA A 149 3.81 -8.99 6.89
C ALA A 149 3.04 -9.52 8.11
N PRO A 150 3.33 -9.03 9.33
CA PRO A 150 2.59 -9.43 10.53
C PRO A 150 1.20 -8.77 10.60
N ASN A 151 1.05 -7.62 9.95
CA ASN A 151 -0.16 -6.82 9.84
C ASN A 151 -0.13 -6.06 8.52
N ASN A 152 -1.24 -5.41 8.17
CA ASN A 152 -1.41 -4.68 6.92
C ASN A 152 -0.30 -3.63 6.72
N ARG A 153 0.32 -3.66 5.52
CA ARG A 153 1.38 -2.74 5.08
C ARG A 153 1.11 -2.33 3.64
N PHE A 154 0.16 -1.41 3.49
CA PHE A 154 -0.19 -0.82 2.21
C PHE A 154 0.31 0.62 2.16
N GLN A 155 0.73 1.05 0.97
CA GLN A 155 1.12 2.43 0.70
C GLN A 155 0.78 2.83 -0.72
N ILE A 156 0.37 4.07 -0.93
CA ILE A 156 0.27 4.66 -2.27
C ILE A 156 1.66 4.88 -2.86
N ASP A 157 1.82 4.45 -4.10
CA ASP A 157 3.00 4.70 -4.91
C ASP A 157 2.62 5.62 -6.09
N ASN A 158 3.20 6.82 -6.06
CA ASN A 158 3.12 7.82 -7.12
C ASN A 158 4.48 8.08 -7.79
N ASP A 159 5.53 7.36 -7.36
CA ASP A 159 6.90 7.49 -7.85
C ASP A 159 7.23 6.40 -8.88
N ASN A 160 6.21 5.64 -9.32
CA ASN A 160 6.29 4.59 -10.33
C ASN A 160 7.34 3.51 -10.01
N PHE A 161 7.52 3.17 -8.73
CA PHE A 161 8.41 2.08 -8.36
C PHE A 161 8.02 0.77 -9.05
N LEU A 162 9.03 0.04 -9.52
CA LEU A 162 8.87 -1.37 -9.83
C LEU A 162 8.85 -2.16 -8.53
N GLY A 163 8.22 -3.33 -8.53
CA GLY A 163 8.24 -4.25 -7.39
C GLY A 163 8.96 -5.53 -7.77
N ASN A 164 9.66 -6.18 -6.83
CA ASN A 164 10.09 -7.57 -7.03
C ASN A 164 8.95 -8.55 -6.65
N THR A 165 9.22 -9.86 -6.68
CA THR A 165 8.22 -10.89 -6.31
C THR A 165 7.69 -10.80 -4.87
N LYS A 166 8.28 -9.95 -4.02
CA LYS A 166 7.84 -9.69 -2.65
C LYS A 166 6.94 -8.46 -2.54
N ILE A 167 6.60 -7.84 -3.68
CA ILE A 167 5.73 -6.69 -3.79
C ILE A 167 4.54 -7.05 -4.66
N PHE A 168 3.36 -6.66 -4.20
CA PHE A 168 2.12 -6.70 -4.95
C PHE A 168 1.63 -5.28 -5.16
N SER A 169 0.88 -5.07 -6.24
CA SER A 169 0.34 -3.77 -6.62
C SER A 169 -1.13 -3.88 -6.99
N THR A 170 -1.89 -2.86 -6.59
CA THR A 170 -3.32 -2.71 -6.85
C THR A 170 -3.56 -1.42 -7.61
N VAL A 171 -4.18 -1.52 -8.77
CA VAL A 171 -4.58 -0.41 -9.64
C VAL A 171 -6.10 -0.41 -9.75
N LEU A 172 -6.73 0.70 -9.38
CA LEU A 172 -8.17 0.90 -9.48
C LEU A 172 -8.61 1.10 -10.94
N LYS A 173 -9.84 0.71 -11.27
CA LYS A 173 -10.45 1.07 -12.56
C LYS A 173 -10.61 2.59 -12.65
N GLU A 174 -10.67 3.11 -13.88
CA GLU A 174 -10.75 4.56 -14.15
C GLU A 174 -11.90 5.25 -13.38
N ASN A 175 -13.06 4.60 -13.28
CA ASN A 175 -14.22 5.15 -12.56
C ASN A 175 -14.06 5.17 -11.02
N TYR A 176 -12.99 4.59 -10.49
CA TYR A 176 -12.64 4.58 -9.06
C TYR A 176 -11.32 5.32 -8.77
N LYS A 177 -10.71 6.02 -9.73
CA LYS A 177 -9.39 6.63 -9.56
C LYS A 177 -9.30 7.65 -8.41
N ASP A 178 -10.41 8.30 -8.06
CA ASP A 178 -10.46 9.29 -6.97
C ASP A 178 -10.59 8.65 -5.57
N TYR A 179 -10.52 7.32 -5.47
CA TYR A 179 -10.71 6.57 -4.23
C TYR A 179 -9.42 5.92 -3.70
N TYR A 180 -8.24 6.28 -4.22
CA TYR A 180 -6.98 5.67 -3.79
C TYR A 180 -6.69 5.88 -2.29
N TYR A 181 -6.84 7.10 -1.75
CA TYR A 181 -6.59 7.32 -0.32
C TYR A 181 -7.71 6.73 0.55
N GLN A 182 -8.97 6.74 0.08
CA GLN A 182 -10.05 6.01 0.76
C GLN A 182 -9.76 4.51 0.83
N LEU A 183 -9.33 3.89 -0.28
CA LEU A 183 -8.92 2.49 -0.31
C LEU A 183 -7.71 2.25 0.60
N LEU A 184 -6.71 3.12 0.58
CA LEU A 184 -5.54 3.00 1.45
C LEU A 184 -5.94 2.98 2.94
N GLY A 185 -6.86 3.86 3.34
CA GLY A 185 -7.44 3.90 4.67
C GLY A 185 -8.15 2.60 5.06
N LEU A 186 -8.98 2.07 4.16
CA LEU A 186 -9.64 0.77 4.34
C LEU A 186 -8.60 -0.35 4.52
N LEU A 187 -7.66 -0.48 3.58
CA LEU A 187 -6.65 -1.53 3.55
C LEU A 187 -5.74 -1.52 4.78
N ASN A 188 -5.48 -0.37 5.39
CA ASN A 188 -4.64 -0.25 6.59
C ASN A 188 -5.43 -0.20 7.91
N SER A 189 -6.76 -0.29 7.87
CA SER A 189 -7.63 -0.29 9.06
C SER A 189 -7.51 -1.58 9.87
N LYS A 190 -7.86 -1.51 11.16
CA LYS A 190 -7.98 -2.70 12.02
C LYS A 190 -9.05 -3.66 11.53
N LEU A 191 -10.13 -3.16 10.89
CA LEU A 191 -11.16 -4.00 10.30
C LEU A 191 -10.59 -4.93 9.23
N PHE A 192 -9.80 -4.38 8.30
CA PHE A 192 -9.21 -5.20 7.23
C PHE A 192 -8.02 -6.02 7.71
N ASN A 193 -7.30 -5.59 8.76
CA ASN A 193 -6.29 -6.43 9.40
C ASN A 193 -6.93 -7.68 10.02
N PHE A 194 -8.03 -7.48 10.75
CA PHE A 194 -8.85 -8.56 11.30
C PHE A 194 -9.37 -9.48 10.20
N TYR A 195 -10.01 -8.93 9.17
CA TYR A 195 -10.58 -9.69 8.06
C TYR A 195 -9.51 -10.51 7.33
N HIS A 196 -8.34 -9.93 7.06
CA HIS A 196 -7.24 -10.62 6.39
C HIS A 196 -6.79 -11.85 7.18
N LYS A 197 -6.61 -11.73 8.51
CA LYS A 197 -6.22 -12.83 9.39
C LYS A 197 -7.26 -13.97 9.42
N LEU A 198 -8.51 -13.71 9.04
CA LEU A 198 -9.54 -14.75 8.92
C LEU A 198 -9.49 -15.54 7.62
N ILE A 199 -8.96 -14.94 6.55
CA ILE A 199 -8.94 -15.56 5.21
C ILE A 199 -7.54 -16.04 4.79
N ALA A 200 -6.48 -15.50 5.38
CA ALA A 200 -5.10 -15.89 5.14
C ALA A 200 -4.62 -16.85 6.22
N SER A 201 -3.94 -17.93 5.81
CA SER A 201 -3.31 -18.84 6.76
C SER A 201 -2.05 -18.20 7.36
N PRO A 202 -1.86 -18.27 8.68
CA PRO A 202 -0.66 -17.72 9.31
C PRO A 202 0.60 -18.49 8.88
N LYS A 203 1.70 -17.77 8.77
CA LYS A 203 3.07 -18.27 8.66
C LYS A 203 3.74 -18.28 10.03
N ALA A 204 4.87 -18.98 10.12
CA ALA A 204 5.71 -18.97 11.31
C ALA A 204 6.04 -17.54 11.78
N GLY A 205 6.05 -17.32 13.09
CA GLY A 205 6.39 -16.01 13.69
C GLY A 205 5.29 -14.95 13.64
N GLY A 206 4.03 -15.32 13.36
CA GLY A 206 2.90 -14.38 13.36
C GLY A 206 2.77 -13.53 12.08
N PHE A 207 3.37 -14.00 10.99
CA PHE A 207 3.27 -13.36 9.67
C PHE A 207 2.12 -13.92 8.84
N PHE A 208 1.65 -13.16 7.85
CA PHE A 208 0.59 -13.54 6.92
C PHE A 208 1.02 -13.25 5.47
N ASP A 209 0.43 -13.99 4.53
CA ASP A 209 0.61 -13.79 3.09
C ASP A 209 -0.41 -12.81 2.51
N TYR A 210 0.07 -11.72 1.92
CA TYR A 210 -0.70 -10.69 1.24
C TYR A 210 -0.57 -10.84 -0.29
N LYS A 211 -0.90 -12.04 -0.77
CA LYS A 211 -0.93 -12.35 -2.21
C LYS A 211 -2.24 -11.91 -2.84
N THR A 212 -2.21 -11.73 -4.16
CA THR A 212 -3.36 -11.44 -5.03
C THR A 212 -4.63 -12.23 -4.64
N GLN A 213 -4.53 -13.55 -4.47
CA GLN A 213 -5.66 -14.44 -4.15
C GLN A 213 -6.42 -14.10 -2.85
N PHE A 214 -5.81 -13.34 -1.94
CA PHE A 214 -6.43 -12.87 -0.70
C PHE A 214 -6.95 -11.44 -0.86
N ILE A 215 -6.13 -10.55 -1.41
CA ILE A 215 -6.44 -9.13 -1.58
C ILE A 215 -7.64 -8.94 -2.51
N GLU A 216 -7.74 -9.72 -3.59
CA GLU A 216 -8.86 -9.71 -4.54
C GLU A 216 -10.24 -9.93 -3.89
N LYS A 217 -10.27 -10.61 -2.73
CA LYS A 217 -11.50 -10.97 -2.01
C LYS A 217 -11.94 -9.93 -0.99
N TYR A 218 -11.13 -8.91 -0.73
CA TYR A 218 -11.47 -7.88 0.25
C TYR A 218 -12.80 -7.22 -0.12
N PRO A 219 -13.82 -7.25 0.76
CA PRO A 219 -15.13 -6.70 0.46
C PRO A 219 -15.13 -5.18 0.70
N ILE A 220 -14.92 -4.41 -0.35
CA ILE A 220 -14.73 -2.96 -0.31
C ILE A 220 -16.05 -2.23 -0.56
N ILE A 221 -16.27 -1.14 0.19
CA ILE A 221 -17.34 -0.18 -0.02
C ILE A 221 -16.68 1.19 -0.10
N PHE A 222 -16.99 1.93 -1.15
CA PHE A 222 -16.63 3.33 -1.25
C PHE A 222 -17.80 4.22 -0.82
N THR A 223 -17.48 5.41 -0.33
CA THR A 223 -18.46 6.41 0.10
C THR A 223 -18.06 7.79 -0.38
N GLU A 224 -19.06 8.61 -0.69
CA GLU A 224 -18.86 10.02 -1.06
C GLU A 224 -18.28 10.85 0.09
N ASN A 225 -18.49 10.43 1.35
CA ASN A 225 -17.85 11.06 2.50
C ASN A 225 -16.31 10.92 2.40
N LYS A 226 -15.60 12.05 2.40
CA LYS A 226 -14.15 12.11 2.16
C LYS A 226 -13.30 11.97 3.42
N ASN A 227 -13.87 11.65 4.59
CA ASN A 227 -13.10 11.60 5.84
C ASN A 227 -11.96 10.58 5.78
N ILE A 228 -12.24 9.34 5.36
CA ILE A 228 -11.22 8.28 5.31
C ILE A 228 -10.11 8.65 4.31
N ASP A 229 -10.49 9.23 3.18
CA ASP A 229 -9.58 9.71 2.15
C ASP A 229 -8.65 10.81 2.70
N PHE A 230 -9.26 11.86 3.23
CA PHE A 230 -8.58 13.02 3.82
C PHE A 230 -7.63 12.63 4.96
N LEU A 231 -8.10 11.80 5.89
CA LEU A 231 -7.30 11.33 7.03
C LEU A 231 -6.15 10.45 6.55
N SER A 232 -6.37 9.59 5.55
CA SER A 232 -5.30 8.75 4.99
C SER A 232 -4.25 9.59 4.28
N ASN A 233 -4.66 10.61 3.52
CA ASN A 233 -3.73 11.56 2.89
C ASN A 233 -2.93 12.34 3.95
N SER A 234 -3.58 12.78 5.03
CA SER A 234 -2.93 13.42 6.19
C SER A 234 -1.90 12.51 6.86
N VAL A 235 -2.21 11.21 7.03
CA VAL A 235 -1.26 10.23 7.57
C VAL A 235 -0.06 10.04 6.63
N VAL A 236 -0.29 9.92 5.33
CA VAL A 236 0.78 9.80 4.32
C VAL A 236 1.67 11.05 4.34
N PHE A 237 1.09 12.24 4.43
CA PHE A 237 1.84 13.50 4.54
C PHE A 237 2.73 13.52 5.79
N LEU A 238 2.16 13.22 6.97
CA LEU A 238 2.90 13.19 8.23
C LEU A 238 4.02 12.14 8.25
N LYS A 239 3.89 11.05 7.49
CA LYS A 239 4.90 10.00 7.35
C LYS A 239 6.10 10.40 6.49
N ARG A 240 5.95 11.37 5.58
CA ARG A 240 7.05 11.87 4.74
C ARG A 240 8.01 12.78 5.49
N GLU A 241 7.62 13.26 6.66
CA GLU A 241 8.45 14.12 7.51
C GLU A 241 9.73 13.41 7.93
N LYS A 242 10.89 14.00 7.60
CA LYS A 242 12.21 13.41 7.91
C LYS A 242 12.45 13.23 9.41
N ASN A 243 11.86 14.10 10.24
CA ASN A 243 12.09 14.16 11.68
C ASN A 243 10.80 13.88 12.47
N VAL A 244 10.35 12.62 12.45
CA VAL A 244 9.17 12.17 13.20
C VAL A 244 9.39 12.26 14.72
N ASN A 245 8.97 13.37 15.31
CA ASN A 245 9.02 13.64 16.75
C ASN A 245 7.78 13.07 17.48
N SER A 246 7.71 13.26 18.82
CA SER A 246 6.59 12.79 19.65
C SER A 246 5.24 13.39 19.24
N LYS A 247 5.22 14.66 18.82
CA LYS A 247 4.02 15.37 18.34
C LYS A 247 3.46 14.74 17.07
N ILE A 248 4.31 14.40 16.09
CA ILE A 248 3.89 13.71 14.87
C ILE A 248 3.42 12.28 15.19
N LYS A 249 4.11 11.56 16.08
CA LYS A 249 3.68 10.21 16.51
C LYS A 249 2.28 10.21 17.14
N ALA A 250 1.98 11.22 17.96
CA ALA A 250 0.66 11.38 18.57
C ALA A 250 -0.43 11.65 17.52
N GLN A 251 -0.16 12.51 16.54
CA GLN A 251 -1.06 12.77 15.40
C GLN A 251 -1.31 11.50 14.59
N LEU A 252 -0.26 10.79 14.19
CA LEU A 252 -0.35 9.53 13.43
C LEU A 252 -1.24 8.51 14.14
N SER A 253 -0.98 8.25 15.43
CA SER A 253 -1.76 7.29 16.22
C SER A 253 -3.23 7.69 16.33
N PHE A 254 -3.50 8.99 16.47
CA PHE A 254 -4.86 9.50 16.60
C PHE A 254 -5.62 9.44 15.27
N TYR A 255 -4.99 9.85 14.17
CA TYR A 255 -5.60 9.78 12.84
C TYR A 255 -5.85 8.36 12.37
N GLU A 256 -4.95 7.42 12.65
CA GLU A 256 -5.22 6.00 12.43
C GLU A 256 -6.45 5.53 13.23
N SER A 257 -6.66 6.04 14.45
CA SER A 257 -7.85 5.72 15.25
C SER A 257 -9.13 6.38 14.71
N LEU A 258 -9.04 7.57 14.13
CA LEU A 258 -10.16 8.21 13.41
C LEU A 258 -10.53 7.41 12.16
N ILE A 259 -9.53 6.98 11.37
CA ILE A 259 -9.73 6.12 10.19
C ILE A 259 -10.43 4.83 10.63
N ASP A 260 -9.92 4.14 11.66
CA ASP A 260 -10.56 2.94 12.20
C ASP A 260 -12.04 3.20 12.57
N GLY A 261 -12.33 4.30 13.26
CA GLY A 261 -13.70 4.64 13.66
C GLY A 261 -14.64 4.94 12.48
N CYS A 262 -14.18 5.69 11.47
CA CYS A 262 -14.94 5.92 10.24
C CYS A 262 -15.16 4.61 9.45
N VAL A 263 -14.15 3.73 9.39
CA VAL A 263 -14.29 2.42 8.75
C VAL A 263 -15.27 1.53 9.52
N PHE A 264 -15.25 1.54 10.85
CA PHE A 264 -16.24 0.80 11.64
C PHE A 264 -17.66 1.29 11.40
N GLU A 265 -17.87 2.61 11.31
CA GLU A 265 -19.19 3.17 11.00
C GLU A 265 -19.63 2.87 9.56
N LEU A 266 -18.71 2.81 8.60
CA LEU A 266 -19.01 2.44 7.23
C LEU A 266 -19.56 1.01 7.12
N TYR A 267 -18.99 0.06 7.88
CA TYR A 267 -19.40 -1.36 7.84
C TYR A 267 -20.45 -1.74 8.90
N PHE A 268 -20.59 -0.97 9.97
CA PHE A 268 -21.48 -1.28 11.10
C PHE A 268 -22.33 -0.08 11.52
N LYS A 269 -22.85 0.67 10.54
CA LYS A 269 -23.57 1.94 10.72
C LYS A 269 -24.65 1.88 11.82
N GLU A 270 -25.62 0.98 11.69
CA GLU A 270 -26.73 0.85 12.65
C GLU A 270 -26.24 0.49 14.05
N HIS A 271 -25.23 -0.39 14.16
CA HIS A 271 -24.61 -0.76 15.44
C HIS A 271 -23.93 0.44 16.09
N MET A 272 -23.16 1.21 15.31
CA MET A 272 -22.44 2.39 15.79
C MET A 272 -23.39 3.49 16.26
N GLN A 273 -24.49 3.70 15.53
CA GLN A 273 -25.53 4.67 15.87
C GLN A 273 -26.31 4.25 17.12
N SER A 274 -26.80 3.02 17.19
CA SER A 274 -27.59 2.52 18.34
C SER A 274 -26.81 2.48 19.66
N ASN A 275 -25.48 2.37 19.60
CA ASN A 275 -24.62 2.41 20.79
C ASN A 275 -24.03 3.80 21.08
N ASP A 276 -24.49 4.85 20.37
CA ASP A 276 -24.00 6.22 20.49
C ASP A 276 -22.46 6.34 20.38
N ILE A 277 -21.87 5.63 19.41
CA ILE A 277 -20.42 5.64 19.14
C ILE A 277 -20.08 5.99 17.68
N ALA A 278 -21.07 6.40 16.87
CA ALA A 278 -20.83 6.99 15.55
C ALA A 278 -20.01 8.30 15.66
N ILE A 279 -19.03 8.48 14.76
CA ILE A 279 -18.12 9.64 14.76
C ILE A 279 -18.02 10.35 13.41
N THR A 280 -18.47 9.74 12.32
CA THR A 280 -18.18 10.19 10.94
C THR A 280 -18.68 11.61 10.68
N GLN A 281 -19.90 11.93 11.07
CA GLN A 281 -20.45 13.28 10.92
C GLN A 281 -19.72 14.33 11.77
N LEU A 282 -19.28 13.96 12.97
CA LEU A 282 -18.53 14.86 13.85
C LEU A 282 -17.14 15.16 13.28
N VAL A 283 -16.47 14.12 12.75
CA VAL A 283 -15.17 14.27 12.08
C VAL A 283 -15.29 15.11 10.82
N GLU A 284 -16.32 14.86 10.00
CA GLU A 284 -16.58 15.62 8.76
C GLU A 284 -16.80 17.11 9.07
N LYS A 285 -17.60 17.41 10.10
CA LYS A 285 -17.83 18.78 10.55
C LYS A 285 -16.52 19.49 10.91
N GLU A 286 -15.65 18.85 11.70
CA GLU A 286 -14.40 19.50 12.11
C GLU A 286 -13.36 19.59 10.99
N ILE A 287 -13.32 18.62 10.06
CA ILE A 287 -12.53 18.75 8.83
C ILE A 287 -12.99 19.99 8.06
N ASN A 288 -14.30 20.14 7.84
CA ASN A 288 -14.86 21.30 7.12
C ASN A 288 -14.62 22.63 7.87
N ASN A 289 -14.68 22.63 9.21
CA ASN A 289 -14.40 23.84 10.01
C ASN A 289 -12.94 24.28 9.89
N VAL A 290 -11.99 23.34 9.90
CA VAL A 290 -10.55 23.65 9.90
C VAL A 290 -10.04 23.93 8.48
N PHE A 291 -10.46 23.15 7.49
CA PHE A 291 -9.95 23.25 6.11
C PHE A 291 -10.80 24.16 5.22
N GLY A 292 -12.07 24.41 5.60
CA GLY A 292 -13.00 25.21 4.81
C GLY A 292 -13.21 24.63 3.41
N ASN A 293 -13.08 25.48 2.39
CA ASN A 293 -13.16 25.07 0.98
C ASN A 293 -11.82 24.59 0.40
N SER A 294 -10.75 24.53 1.20
CA SER A 294 -9.44 24.12 0.72
C SER A 294 -9.42 22.61 0.52
N THR A 295 -8.89 22.14 -0.60
CA THR A 295 -8.57 20.72 -0.77
C THR A 295 -7.15 20.44 -0.27
N PHE A 296 -6.89 19.21 0.13
CA PHE A 296 -5.56 18.79 0.58
C PHE A 296 -4.49 19.15 -0.46
N ASP A 297 -4.77 18.93 -1.75
CA ASP A 297 -3.83 19.17 -2.85
C ASP A 297 -3.69 20.64 -3.24
N SER A 298 -4.63 21.51 -2.88
CA SER A 298 -4.55 22.95 -3.16
C SER A 298 -3.62 23.73 -2.23
N LEU A 299 -3.18 23.10 -1.13
CA LEU A 299 -2.39 23.74 -0.09
C LEU A 299 -0.90 23.48 -0.29
N ASP A 300 -0.05 24.41 0.14
CA ASP A 300 1.38 24.14 0.33
C ASP A 300 1.62 23.28 1.58
N ASP A 301 2.81 22.69 1.69
CA ASP A 301 3.13 21.75 2.75
C ASP A 301 3.17 22.39 4.15
N GLU A 302 3.57 23.67 4.26
CA GLU A 302 3.55 24.39 5.55
C GLU A 302 2.10 24.56 6.03
N ARG A 303 1.21 24.97 5.12
CA ARG A 303 -0.21 25.15 5.42
C ARG A 303 -0.90 23.82 5.72
N LYS A 304 -0.58 22.75 4.99
CA LYS A 304 -1.06 21.38 5.31
C LYS A 304 -0.67 20.99 6.71
N GLY A 305 0.61 21.09 7.06
CA GLY A 305 1.11 20.74 8.39
C GLY A 305 0.41 21.52 9.51
N LYS A 306 0.17 22.82 9.30
CA LYS A 306 -0.55 23.67 10.26
C LYS A 306 -2.02 23.24 10.43
N LEU A 307 -2.77 23.07 9.34
CA LEU A 307 -4.18 22.70 9.43
C LEU A 307 -4.38 21.26 9.95
N ILE A 308 -3.48 20.34 9.57
CA ILE A 308 -3.43 19.00 10.15
C ILE A 308 -3.22 19.07 11.66
N TRP A 309 -2.33 19.94 12.14
CA TRP A 309 -2.13 20.13 13.57
C TRP A 309 -3.36 20.72 14.26
N GLU A 310 -3.98 21.76 13.69
CA GLU A 310 -5.19 22.39 14.23
C GLU A 310 -6.35 21.39 14.34
N LEU A 311 -6.58 20.57 13.31
CA LEU A 311 -7.61 19.51 13.34
C LEU A 311 -7.33 18.48 14.43
N TYR A 312 -6.06 18.09 14.60
CA TYR A 312 -5.66 17.20 15.68
C TYR A 312 -5.97 17.82 17.06
N GLU A 313 -5.64 19.09 17.29
CA GLU A 313 -5.90 19.77 18.56
C GLU A 313 -7.40 19.79 18.90
N VAL A 314 -8.26 20.09 17.92
CA VAL A 314 -9.71 20.10 18.10
C VAL A 314 -10.25 18.71 18.42
N LEU A 315 -9.96 17.73 17.57
CA LEU A 315 -10.56 16.39 17.67
C LEU A 315 -10.01 15.57 18.84
N SER A 316 -8.75 15.81 19.23
CA SER A 316 -8.10 15.10 20.35
C SER A 316 -8.30 15.78 21.70
N HIS A 317 -8.99 16.93 21.75
CA HIS A 317 -9.30 17.60 23.01
C HIS A 317 -10.08 16.66 23.96
N PRO A 318 -9.78 16.60 25.27
CA PRO A 318 -10.46 15.71 26.22
C PRO A 318 -11.99 15.84 26.24
N ASP A 319 -12.49 17.05 26.02
CA ASP A 319 -13.93 17.34 26.00
C ASP A 319 -14.58 17.07 24.64
N HIS A 320 -13.80 16.81 23.59
CA HIS A 320 -14.36 16.59 22.26
C HIS A 320 -15.07 15.23 22.18
N PRO A 321 -16.34 15.17 21.71
CA PRO A 321 -17.11 13.92 21.69
C PRO A 321 -16.45 12.78 20.89
N VAL A 322 -15.73 13.10 19.80
CA VAL A 322 -15.07 12.09 18.95
C VAL A 322 -14.07 11.25 19.75
N ARG A 323 -13.14 11.90 20.47
CA ARG A 323 -12.16 11.19 21.31
C ARG A 323 -12.86 10.32 22.34
N ASN A 324 -13.88 10.85 23.01
CA ASN A 324 -14.60 10.13 24.07
C ASN A 324 -15.39 8.94 23.53
N LYS A 325 -15.97 9.03 22.32
CA LYS A 325 -16.64 7.91 21.64
C LYS A 325 -15.66 6.82 21.24
N ILE A 326 -14.49 7.17 20.68
CA ILE A 326 -13.45 6.20 20.30
C ILE A 326 -12.98 5.37 21.49
N LEU A 327 -12.72 6.01 22.64
CA LEU A 327 -12.31 5.32 23.86
C LEU A 327 -13.37 4.32 24.36
N LYS A 328 -14.65 4.54 24.02
CA LYS A 328 -15.76 3.67 24.42
C LYS A 328 -16.01 2.51 23.44
N PHE A 329 -15.36 2.44 22.27
CA PHE A 329 -15.60 1.38 21.28
C PHE A 329 -15.52 -0.04 21.86
N PRO A 330 -14.48 -0.44 22.64
CA PRO A 330 -14.43 -1.80 23.19
C PRO A 330 -15.49 -2.07 24.27
N ILE A 331 -15.95 -1.02 24.95
CA ILE A 331 -16.88 -1.11 26.09
C ILE A 331 -18.32 -1.19 25.59
N LEU A 332 -18.68 -0.32 24.63
CA LEU A 332 -20.03 -0.23 24.06
C LEU A 332 -20.22 -1.13 22.84
N SER A 333 -19.16 -1.77 22.32
CA SER A 333 -19.26 -2.82 21.31
C SER A 333 -18.38 -4.03 21.66
N PRO A 334 -18.69 -4.74 22.75
CA PRO A 334 -17.89 -5.87 23.21
C PRO A 334 -17.95 -7.09 22.28
N ASN A 335 -18.98 -7.18 21.43
CA ASN A 335 -19.21 -8.33 20.54
C ASN A 335 -18.85 -8.08 19.07
N ILE A 336 -18.62 -6.82 18.65
CA ILE A 336 -18.25 -6.50 17.25
C ILE A 336 -16.89 -5.80 17.22
N LEU A 337 -16.76 -4.60 17.82
CA LEU A 337 -15.53 -3.83 17.69
C LEU A 337 -14.40 -4.35 18.59
N LYS A 338 -14.71 -4.78 19.83
CA LYS A 338 -13.67 -5.29 20.74
C LYS A 338 -12.87 -6.47 20.15
N PRO A 339 -13.49 -7.51 19.54
CA PRO A 339 -12.75 -8.57 18.86
C PRO A 339 -11.84 -8.07 17.74
N ILE A 340 -12.30 -7.09 16.94
CA ILE A 340 -11.52 -6.50 15.84
C ILE A 340 -10.33 -5.70 16.38
N LEU A 341 -10.55 -4.92 17.44
CA LEU A 341 -9.53 -4.08 18.07
C LEU A 341 -8.42 -4.90 18.77
N GLN A 342 -8.69 -6.16 19.10
CA GLN A 342 -7.77 -7.05 19.82
C GLN A 342 -7.05 -8.06 18.92
N SER A 343 -7.29 -8.05 17.60
CA SER A 343 -6.86 -9.11 16.67
C SER A 343 -5.48 -8.98 16.05
#